data_AF-A0A923H6G5-F1
#
_entry.id   AF-A0A923H6G5-F1
#
_cell.length_a   1.000
_cell.length_b   1.000
_cell.length_c   1.000
_cell.angle_alpha   90.00
_cell.angle_beta   90.00
_cell.angle_gamma   90.00
#
_symmetry.space_group_name_H-M   'P 1'
#
loop_
_entity.id
_entity.type
_entity.pdbx_description
1 polymer ?
#
loop_
_entity_poly.entity_id
_entity_poly.type
_entity_poly.pdbx_seq_one_letter_code
_entity_poly.pdbx_strand_id
1 'polypeptide(L)'
;MKTQFKTLAICFTLFMIVACNANTKKQDLALHKTVSAHPEPNKQFIKVALLLDTSNSMDGLIDQAKAQLWEIVNELSYAKCGTGKPNLEIALYEYGNDRLNGREGFIRQVLPFSDDLDEISKELFSLTTNGGSEYCGHVIQTSLNQLNWGKNPDDLKLIFIAGNEPFTQGQVNYKDASVNAKEKDITINTIFCGDYNQGVSSYWKDGAVLTHGDYMAINHNKATVHIASPYDDQILQLNIKLNKTYVAYGVHGERKRVVQAQQDANASGYSKANAVGRTVSKSSHLYKNSKWDLVDAVEAEEVVVEELDEDALPTELKGKNKEEIKAYVSKKQNERKAIQKEIQELNQKRKDFIAKEQTENTNGLENAMTKAIKTQAKKKKYTW
;
A
#
# COMPACT_ATOMS: atom_id res chain seq x y z
N MET A 1 71.94 51.54 7.07
CA MET A 1 73.10 51.05 7.85
C MET A 1 73.10 49.53 7.86
N LYS A 2 74.15 48.93 7.27
CA LYS A 2 74.78 47.60 7.51
C LYS A 2 73.83 46.41 7.74
N THR A 3 73.47 45.58 6.74
CA THR A 3 74.27 44.51 6.06
C THR A 3 75.05 43.59 7.01
N GLN A 4 74.78 42.27 6.96
CA GLN A 4 75.68 41.14 6.58
C GLN A 4 74.86 39.82 6.65
N PHE A 5 74.60 39.11 5.55
CA PHE A 5 75.40 38.04 4.90
C PHE A 5 75.47 36.73 5.73
N LYS A 6 75.37 35.48 5.25
CA LYS A 6 75.47 34.74 3.94
C LYS A 6 75.10 33.27 4.35
N THR A 7 74.57 32.34 3.55
CA THR A 7 75.28 31.59 2.50
C THR A 7 74.34 30.52 1.90
N LEU A 8 74.58 30.31 0.61
CA LEU A 8 74.02 29.42 -0.40
C LEU A 8 74.33 27.92 -0.17
N ALA A 9 73.47 27.01 -0.62
CA ALA A 9 73.90 25.71 -1.18
C ALA A 9 72.81 25.06 -2.06
N ILE A 10 73.09 25.00 -3.36
CA ILE A 10 72.39 24.24 -4.39
C ILE A 10 73.04 22.84 -4.44
N CYS A 11 72.24 21.78 -4.45
CA CYS A 11 72.73 20.44 -4.83
C CYS A 11 71.76 19.78 -5.82
N PHE A 12 72.27 19.62 -7.05
CA PHE A 12 71.72 18.85 -8.14
C PHE A 12 72.40 17.47 -8.09
N THR A 13 71.67 16.37 -7.94
CA THR A 13 72.23 15.02 -8.11
C THR A 13 71.28 14.09 -8.86
N LEU A 14 71.82 13.67 -10.01
CA LEU A 14 71.49 12.63 -10.98
C LEU A 14 71.09 11.26 -10.38
N PHE A 15 70.02 10.61 -10.88
CA PHE A 15 69.83 9.15 -10.88
C PHE A 15 68.92 8.76 -12.06
N MET A 16 69.51 8.30 -13.18
CA MET A 16 69.64 6.90 -13.61
C MET A 16 68.32 6.22 -13.99
N ILE A 17 68.17 6.04 -15.30
CA ILE A 17 67.15 5.25 -15.98
C ILE A 17 67.43 3.77 -15.68
N VAL A 18 66.48 3.10 -15.03
CA VAL A 18 66.42 1.63 -15.05
C VAL A 18 65.07 1.26 -15.66
N ALA A 19 65.13 0.80 -16.89
CA ALA A 19 64.04 0.10 -17.54
C ALA A 19 63.90 -1.29 -16.90
N CYS A 20 62.74 -1.55 -16.30
CA CYS A 20 62.31 -2.91 -15.97
C CYS A 20 61.03 -3.21 -16.75
N ASN A 21 61.13 -4.23 -17.61
CA ASN A 21 60.03 -4.88 -18.29
C ASN A 21 59.02 -5.41 -17.25
N ALA A 22 57.80 -4.89 -17.28
CA ALA A 22 56.64 -5.55 -16.70
C ALA A 22 55.64 -5.85 -17.82
N ASN A 23 55.43 -7.14 -18.05
CA ASN A 23 54.47 -7.70 -19.00
C ASN A 23 53.04 -7.40 -18.50
N THR A 24 52.40 -6.36 -19.02
CA THR A 24 50.98 -6.10 -18.77
C THR A 24 50.14 -6.56 -19.96
N LYS A 25 49.33 -7.59 -19.70
CA LYS A 25 48.29 -8.13 -20.58
C LYS A 25 47.42 -7.00 -21.13
N LYS A 26 47.20 -6.95 -22.44
CA LYS A 26 46.21 -6.07 -23.08
C LYS A 26 44.84 -6.32 -22.46
N GLN A 27 44.29 -5.29 -21.83
CA GLN A 27 42.91 -5.26 -21.40
C GLN A 27 42.10 -4.71 -22.57
N ASP A 28 41.26 -5.56 -23.18
CA ASP A 28 40.28 -5.13 -24.17
C ASP A 28 39.36 -4.09 -23.51
N LEU A 29 39.40 -2.87 -24.02
CA LEU A 29 38.42 -1.84 -23.72
C LEU A 29 37.10 -2.27 -24.32
N ALA A 30 36.29 -2.98 -23.55
CA ALA A 30 34.89 -3.16 -23.85
C ALA A 30 34.24 -1.77 -23.87
N LEU A 31 33.87 -1.34 -25.07
CA LEU A 31 33.07 -0.14 -25.33
C LEU A 31 31.82 -0.24 -24.44
N HIS A 32 31.72 0.60 -23.42
CA HIS A 32 30.51 0.72 -22.61
C HIS A 32 29.42 1.22 -23.55
N LYS A 33 28.57 0.30 -24.03
CA LYS A 33 27.36 0.64 -24.76
C LYS A 33 26.53 1.44 -23.77
N THR A 34 26.46 2.75 -23.95
CA THR A 34 25.50 3.60 -23.26
C THR A 34 24.12 3.05 -23.61
N VAL A 35 23.54 2.28 -22.68
CA VAL A 35 22.13 1.96 -22.68
C VAL A 35 21.44 3.32 -22.61
N SER A 36 20.81 3.71 -23.71
CA SER A 36 19.84 4.79 -23.73
C SER A 36 18.85 4.48 -22.62
N ALA A 37 18.91 5.25 -21.53
CA ALA A 37 17.86 5.24 -20.52
C ALA A 37 16.60 5.75 -21.22
N HIS A 38 15.80 4.82 -21.74
CA HIS A 38 14.38 5.09 -21.88
C HIS A 38 13.91 5.46 -20.48
N PRO A 39 13.29 6.63 -20.27
CA PRO A 39 12.66 6.90 -18.99
C PRO A 39 11.61 5.81 -18.82
N GLU A 40 11.87 4.86 -17.92
CA GLU A 40 10.85 3.97 -17.39
C GLU A 40 9.64 4.86 -17.07
N PRO A 41 8.45 4.60 -17.63
CA PRO A 41 7.28 5.40 -17.31
C PRO A 41 7.15 5.39 -15.79
N ASN A 42 7.26 6.58 -15.19
CA ASN A 42 7.34 6.72 -13.74
C ASN A 42 6.15 5.96 -13.11
N LYS A 43 6.43 4.90 -12.33
CA LYS A 43 5.38 4.04 -11.75
C LYS A 43 4.44 4.95 -10.95
N GLN A 44 3.19 5.08 -11.39
CA GLN A 44 2.21 5.90 -10.67
C GLN A 44 1.70 5.16 -9.44
N PHE A 45 1.53 5.90 -8.33
CA PHE A 45 0.98 5.35 -7.09
C PHE A 45 -0.32 6.06 -6.70
N ILE A 46 -1.24 5.28 -6.16
CA ILE A 46 -2.31 5.76 -5.29
C ILE A 46 -1.82 5.52 -3.86
N LYS A 47 -1.49 6.59 -3.14
CA LYS A 47 -1.03 6.56 -1.74
C LYS A 47 -2.17 6.99 -0.84
N VAL A 48 -2.62 6.10 0.04
CA VAL A 48 -3.73 6.32 0.96
C VAL A 48 -3.26 6.18 2.40
N ALA A 49 -3.33 7.25 3.18
CA ALA A 49 -3.15 7.16 4.64
C ALA A 49 -4.53 7.10 5.31
N LEU A 50 -4.80 6.01 6.02
CA LEU A 50 -5.99 5.84 6.85
C LEU A 50 -5.65 6.27 8.28
N LEU A 51 -6.27 7.34 8.76
CA LEU A 51 -6.15 7.82 10.12
C LEU A 51 -7.46 7.49 10.83
N LEU A 52 -7.47 6.42 11.62
CA LEU A 52 -8.68 5.89 12.24
C LEU A 52 -8.71 6.23 13.73
N ASP A 53 -9.79 6.84 14.18
CA ASP A 53 -10.04 6.97 15.60
C ASP A 53 -10.29 5.59 16.23
N THR A 54 -9.57 5.30 17.31
CA THR A 54 -9.73 4.09 18.13
C THR A 54 -10.22 4.44 19.55
N SER A 55 -10.99 5.52 19.69
CA SER A 55 -11.74 5.85 20.91
C SER A 55 -12.90 4.87 21.18
N ASN A 56 -13.48 4.90 22.39
CA ASN A 56 -14.47 3.92 22.86
C ASN A 56 -15.74 3.81 21.98
N SER A 57 -16.10 4.87 21.25
CA SER A 57 -17.28 4.87 20.37
C SER A 57 -17.01 4.28 18.99
N MET A 58 -15.76 3.98 18.64
CA MET A 58 -15.36 3.69 17.26
C MET A 58 -15.30 2.21 16.88
N ASP A 59 -15.82 1.29 17.69
CA ASP A 59 -15.87 -0.14 17.33
C ASP A 59 -16.55 -0.35 15.98
N GLY A 60 -17.69 0.32 15.75
CA GLY A 60 -18.41 0.24 14.47
C GLY A 60 -17.59 0.76 13.28
N LEU A 61 -16.76 1.80 13.46
CA LEU A 61 -15.88 2.31 12.40
C LEU A 61 -14.82 1.26 12.04
N ILE A 62 -14.18 0.70 13.06
CA ILE A 62 -13.14 -0.32 12.91
C ILE A 62 -13.71 -1.60 12.28
N ASP A 63 -14.91 -2.01 12.68
CA ASP A 63 -15.61 -3.14 12.09
C ASP A 63 -15.99 -2.87 10.62
N GLN A 64 -16.52 -1.68 10.30
CA GLN A 64 -16.77 -1.30 8.90
C GLN A 64 -15.49 -1.29 8.05
N ALA A 65 -14.37 -0.78 8.58
CA ALA A 65 -13.10 -0.81 7.88
C ALA A 65 -12.64 -2.25 7.59
N LYS A 66 -12.72 -3.15 8.59
CA LYS A 66 -12.44 -4.59 8.42
C LYS A 66 -13.39 -5.24 7.40
N ALA A 67 -14.67 -4.85 7.40
CA ALA A 67 -15.70 -5.34 6.50
C ALA A 67 -15.45 -4.99 5.03
N GLN A 68 -14.89 -3.80 4.80
CA GLN A 68 -14.94 -3.12 3.51
C GLN A 68 -13.58 -2.88 2.87
N LEU A 69 -12.46 -3.18 3.55
CA LEU A 69 -11.10 -3.04 3.02
C LEU A 69 -10.98 -3.60 1.59
N TRP A 70 -11.49 -4.81 1.36
CA TRP A 70 -11.35 -5.48 0.08
C TRP A 70 -12.14 -4.83 -1.04
N GLU A 71 -13.32 -4.28 -0.75
CA GLU A 71 -14.11 -3.58 -1.77
C GLU A 71 -13.41 -2.29 -2.21
N ILE A 72 -12.79 -1.56 -1.28
CA ILE A 72 -11.96 -0.39 -1.60
C ILE A 72 -10.78 -0.80 -2.48
N VAL A 73 -10.04 -1.85 -2.10
CA VAL A 73 -8.91 -2.37 -2.90
C VAL A 73 -9.38 -2.80 -4.30
N ASN A 74 -10.51 -3.50 -4.39
CA ASN A 74 -11.08 -3.95 -5.66
C ASN A 74 -11.42 -2.77 -6.56
N GLU A 75 -12.09 -1.74 -6.03
CA GLU A 75 -12.44 -0.55 -6.79
C GLU A 75 -11.20 0.24 -7.26
N LEU A 76 -10.12 0.25 -6.47
CA LEU A 76 -8.85 0.86 -6.87
C LEU A 76 -8.07 0.02 -7.89
N SER A 77 -8.27 -1.29 -7.92
CA SER A 77 -7.62 -2.18 -8.89
C SER A 77 -8.09 -1.94 -10.34
N TYR A 78 -9.26 -1.34 -10.52
CA TYR A 78 -9.76 -0.96 -11.85
C TYR A 78 -9.20 0.36 -12.35
N ALA A 79 -8.58 1.17 -11.47
CA ALA A 79 -8.05 2.47 -11.84
C ALA A 79 -6.93 2.34 -12.89
N LYS A 80 -6.87 3.29 -13.81
CA LYS A 80 -5.86 3.43 -14.86
C LYS A 80 -5.41 4.88 -14.94
N CYS A 81 -4.14 5.11 -15.22
CA CYS A 81 -3.60 6.45 -15.51
C CYS A 81 -2.87 6.39 -16.85
N GLY A 82 -3.46 6.98 -17.89
CA GLY A 82 -3.01 6.78 -19.27
C GLY A 82 -3.15 5.31 -19.68
N THR A 83 -2.05 4.68 -20.10
CA THR A 83 -2.00 3.24 -20.41
C THR A 83 -1.58 2.37 -19.22
N GLY A 84 -1.13 2.98 -18.12
CA GLY A 84 -0.61 2.30 -16.94
C GLY A 84 -1.70 1.96 -15.92
N LYS A 85 -1.46 0.88 -15.16
CA LYS A 85 -2.21 0.59 -13.94
C LYS A 85 -1.39 1.08 -12.74
N PRO A 86 -1.92 2.01 -11.92
CA PRO A 86 -1.22 2.51 -10.76
C PRO A 86 -1.03 1.40 -9.72
N ASN A 87 0.04 1.50 -8.94
CA ASN A 87 0.22 0.73 -7.71
C ASN A 87 -0.58 1.37 -6.57
N LEU A 88 -0.83 0.60 -5.52
CA LEU A 88 -1.53 1.06 -4.31
C LEU A 88 -0.60 0.89 -3.12
N GLU A 89 -0.45 1.95 -2.34
CA GLU A 89 0.20 1.89 -1.03
C GLU A 89 -0.77 2.42 0.02
N ILE A 90 -0.96 1.66 1.10
CA ILE A 90 -1.80 2.07 2.22
C ILE A 90 -0.93 2.20 3.46
N ALA A 91 -1.07 3.31 4.17
CA ALA A 91 -0.56 3.51 5.51
C ALA A 91 -1.71 3.53 6.52
N LEU A 92 -1.44 3.09 7.74
CA LEU A 92 -2.42 3.02 8.81
C LEU A 92 -1.91 3.74 10.05
N TYR A 93 -2.70 4.68 10.53
CA TYR A 93 -2.55 5.30 11.84
C TYR A 93 -3.79 5.03 12.66
N GLU A 94 -3.57 4.88 13.96
CA GLU A 94 -4.63 5.07 14.94
C GLU A 94 -4.37 6.33 15.76
N TYR A 95 -5.45 6.95 16.22
CA TYR A 95 -5.41 8.07 17.14
C TYR A 95 -6.61 8.01 18.10
N GLY A 96 -6.60 8.80 19.17
CA GLY A 96 -7.75 8.88 20.09
C GLY A 96 -7.82 7.78 21.14
N ASN A 97 -6.71 7.07 21.38
CA ASN A 97 -6.65 5.94 22.31
C ASN A 97 -5.73 6.18 23.51
N ASP A 98 -6.26 6.11 24.73
CA ASP A 98 -5.56 6.43 25.99
C ASP A 98 -4.45 5.44 26.33
N ARG A 99 -4.36 4.28 25.64
CA ARG A 99 -3.19 3.38 25.77
C ARG A 99 -1.97 3.95 25.06
N LEU A 100 -2.15 4.92 24.19
CA LEU A 100 -1.09 5.55 23.43
C LEU A 100 -0.42 6.66 24.24
N ASN A 101 0.78 7.04 23.82
CA ASN A 101 1.56 8.05 24.51
C ASN A 101 0.91 9.44 24.39
N GLY A 102 0.35 9.95 25.50
CA GLY A 102 -0.27 11.27 25.54
C GLY A 102 0.67 12.43 25.19
N ARG A 103 1.99 12.27 25.39
CA ARG A 103 2.99 13.29 24.98
C ARG A 103 3.15 13.37 23.46
N GLU A 104 2.87 12.26 22.77
CA GLU A 104 2.86 12.18 21.31
C GLU A 104 1.45 12.40 20.74
N GLY A 105 0.51 12.86 21.58
CA GLY A 105 -0.85 13.20 21.18
C GLY A 105 -1.78 12.02 20.99
N PHE A 106 -1.51 10.88 21.63
CA PHE A 106 -2.28 9.64 21.50
C PHE A 106 -2.34 9.13 20.04
N ILE A 107 -1.20 9.18 19.35
CA ILE A 107 -1.09 8.81 17.92
C ILE A 107 -0.05 7.70 17.77
N ARG A 108 -0.37 6.70 16.93
CA ARG A 108 0.59 5.66 16.54
C ARG A 108 0.52 5.40 15.05
N GLN A 109 1.69 5.39 14.41
CA GLN A 109 1.84 4.80 13.08
C GLN A 109 1.80 3.27 13.24
N VAL A 110 0.70 2.66 12.85
CA VAL A 110 0.50 1.21 12.92
C VAL A 110 1.23 0.54 11.76
N LEU A 111 1.10 1.12 10.56
CA LEU A 111 1.79 0.63 9.36
C LEU A 111 2.26 1.83 8.51
N PRO A 112 3.56 1.89 8.10
CA PRO A 112 3.99 2.79 7.03
C PRO A 112 3.26 2.47 5.72
N PHE A 113 3.52 3.25 4.66
CA PHE A 113 3.09 2.85 3.32
C PHE A 113 3.57 1.44 2.98
N SER A 114 2.61 0.56 2.71
CA SER A 114 2.84 -0.82 2.32
C SER A 114 1.99 -1.17 1.09
N ASP A 115 2.54 -2.02 0.24
CA ASP A 115 1.84 -2.68 -0.87
C ASP A 115 1.39 -4.11 -0.52
N ASP A 116 1.74 -4.61 0.67
CA ASP A 116 1.34 -5.92 1.17
C ASP A 116 -0.06 -5.85 1.79
N LEU A 117 -1.06 -6.25 1.01
CA LEU A 117 -2.46 -6.25 1.41
C LEU A 117 -2.77 -7.20 2.58
N ASP A 118 -1.99 -8.26 2.77
CA ASP A 118 -2.17 -9.16 3.92
C ASP A 118 -1.63 -8.55 5.21
N GLU A 119 -0.55 -7.78 5.12
CA GLU A 119 -0.02 -7.01 6.24
C GLU A 119 -0.94 -5.84 6.62
N ILE A 120 -1.46 -5.11 5.63
CA ILE A 120 -2.49 -4.07 5.87
C ILE A 120 -3.71 -4.67 6.57
N SER A 121 -4.22 -5.80 6.07
CA SER A 121 -5.35 -6.49 6.69
C SER A 121 -5.01 -6.95 8.11
N LYS A 122 -3.83 -7.57 8.32
CA LYS A 122 -3.40 -8.02 9.65
C LYS A 122 -3.41 -6.88 10.66
N GLU A 123 -2.79 -5.75 10.32
CA GLU A 123 -2.69 -4.61 11.23
C GLU A 123 -4.05 -3.97 11.47
N LEU A 124 -4.89 -3.82 10.44
CA LEU A 124 -6.27 -3.33 10.59
C LEU A 124 -7.12 -4.22 11.51
N PHE A 125 -7.00 -5.55 11.35
CA PHE A 125 -7.71 -6.51 12.20
C PHE A 125 -7.24 -6.48 13.67
N SER A 126 -6.01 -6.02 13.92
CA SER A 126 -5.42 -5.94 15.27
C SER A 126 -5.86 -4.70 16.07
N LEU A 127 -6.48 -3.71 15.42
CA LEU A 127 -6.94 -2.49 16.09
C LEU A 127 -8.03 -2.80 17.11
N THR A 128 -7.90 -2.18 18.28
CA THR A 128 -8.86 -2.25 19.39
C THR A 128 -9.13 -0.85 19.90
N THR A 129 -10.36 -0.58 20.27
CA THR A 129 -10.72 0.71 20.86
C THR A 129 -10.37 0.76 22.35
N ASN A 130 -9.97 1.94 22.82
CA ASN A 130 -9.88 2.26 24.24
C ASN A 130 -9.75 3.78 24.35
N GLY A 131 -10.79 4.43 24.87
CA GLY A 131 -11.10 5.87 24.76
C GLY A 131 -9.94 6.84 24.88
N GLY A 132 -10.13 8.06 24.43
CA GLY A 132 -9.11 9.09 24.52
C GLY A 132 -9.47 10.35 23.75
N SER A 133 -8.53 11.30 23.72
CA SER A 133 -8.73 12.58 23.05
C SER A 133 -8.33 12.51 21.57
N GLU A 134 -9.21 13.00 20.69
CA GLU A 134 -9.06 12.93 19.24
C GLU A 134 -8.29 14.13 18.67
N TYR A 135 -6.96 14.04 18.54
CA TYR A 135 -6.15 15.16 18.03
C TYR A 135 -5.98 15.13 16.51
N CYS A 136 -7.06 15.47 15.78
CA CYS A 136 -7.13 15.45 14.32
C CYS A 136 -6.00 16.22 13.63
N GLY A 137 -5.77 17.49 14.03
CA GLY A 137 -4.68 18.30 13.46
C GLY A 137 -3.30 17.69 13.70
N HIS A 138 -3.10 17.04 14.85
CA HIS A 138 -1.83 16.43 15.22
C HIS A 138 -1.58 15.14 14.42
N VAL A 139 -2.56 14.24 14.27
CA VAL A 139 -2.38 13.01 13.49
C VAL A 139 -2.13 13.30 12.01
N ILE A 140 -2.82 14.31 11.45
CA ILE A 140 -2.56 14.77 10.09
C ILE A 140 -1.11 15.24 9.98
N GLN A 141 -0.68 16.17 10.83
CA GLN A 141 0.70 16.70 10.79
C GLN A 141 1.75 15.60 10.98
N THR A 142 1.51 14.66 11.87
CA THR A 142 2.39 13.50 12.11
C THR A 142 2.53 12.63 10.86
N SER A 143 1.40 12.30 10.20
CA SER A 143 1.42 11.51 8.96
C SER A 143 2.15 12.23 7.81
N LEU A 144 2.04 13.56 7.72
CA LEU A 144 2.77 14.38 6.74
C LEU A 144 4.28 14.39 6.96
N ASN A 145 4.73 14.18 8.21
CA ASN A 145 6.13 14.23 8.60
C ASN A 145 6.80 12.86 8.52
N GLN A 146 6.09 11.79 8.91
CA GLN A 146 6.65 10.45 9.03
C GLN A 146 6.54 9.61 7.75
N LEU A 147 5.46 9.77 6.97
CA LEU A 147 5.24 8.96 5.78
C LEU A 147 6.05 9.44 4.58
N ASN A 148 6.55 8.48 3.79
CA ASN A 148 7.20 8.76 2.51
C ASN A 148 6.16 8.96 1.39
N TRP A 149 5.63 10.18 1.31
CA TRP A 149 4.64 10.58 0.30
C TRP A 149 5.18 10.65 -1.14
N GLY A 150 6.50 10.62 -1.33
CA GLY A 150 7.13 10.73 -2.65
C GLY A 150 6.98 12.12 -3.30
N LYS A 151 7.71 12.33 -4.39
CA LYS A 151 7.77 13.61 -5.13
C LYS A 151 7.12 13.56 -6.52
N ASN A 152 6.61 12.40 -6.94
CA ASN A 152 5.97 12.26 -8.24
C ASN A 152 4.67 13.09 -8.26
N PRO A 153 4.52 14.08 -9.17
CA PRO A 153 3.31 14.90 -9.27
C PRO A 153 2.12 14.11 -9.85
N ASP A 154 2.36 12.98 -10.50
CA ASP A 154 1.29 12.14 -11.05
C ASP A 154 0.68 11.20 -9.99
N ASP A 155 1.33 11.03 -8.83
CA ASP A 155 0.80 10.21 -7.75
C ASP A 155 -0.47 10.84 -7.16
N LEU A 156 -1.46 10.01 -6.89
CA LEU A 156 -2.65 10.39 -6.14
C LEU A 156 -2.38 10.20 -4.65
N LYS A 157 -2.34 11.29 -3.88
CA LYS A 157 -1.98 11.27 -2.45
C LYS A 157 -3.16 11.72 -1.60
N LEU A 158 -3.67 10.81 -0.79
CA LEU A 158 -4.91 10.99 -0.06
C LEU A 158 -4.72 10.64 1.43
N ILE A 159 -5.25 11.48 2.29
CA ILE A 159 -5.51 11.18 3.69
C ILE A 159 -7.01 10.94 3.83
N PHE A 160 -7.40 9.85 4.47
CA PHE A 160 -8.74 9.65 5.00
C PHE A 160 -8.66 9.65 6.51
N ILE A 161 -9.26 10.64 7.15
CA ILE A 161 -9.38 10.71 8.61
C ILE A 161 -10.83 10.42 9.00
N ALA A 162 -11.03 9.56 10.00
CA ALA A 162 -12.35 9.17 10.49
C ALA A 162 -12.41 9.17 12.02
N GLY A 163 -13.47 9.77 12.59
CA GLY A 163 -13.66 9.98 14.03
C GLY A 163 -14.97 10.73 14.32
N ASN A 164 -15.26 11.04 15.58
CA ASN A 164 -16.56 11.57 15.99
C ASN A 164 -16.53 12.78 16.96
N GLU A 165 -15.35 13.25 17.34
CA GLU A 165 -15.18 14.45 18.17
C GLU A 165 -14.89 15.71 17.35
N PRO A 166 -14.92 16.92 17.95
CA PRO A 166 -14.55 18.15 17.25
C PRO A 166 -13.17 18.10 16.60
N PHE A 167 -13.11 18.46 15.31
CA PHE A 167 -11.88 18.45 14.51
C PHE A 167 -10.80 19.42 15.01
N THR A 168 -11.18 20.32 15.91
CA THR A 168 -10.35 21.37 16.51
C THR A 168 -9.59 20.92 17.76
N GLN A 169 -9.81 19.70 18.26
CA GLN A 169 -9.14 19.22 19.46
C GLN A 169 -7.61 19.08 19.28
N GLY A 170 -6.87 19.28 20.39
CA GLY A 170 -5.41 19.17 20.43
C GLY A 170 -4.68 20.50 20.23
N GLN A 171 -3.35 20.46 20.36
CA GLN A 171 -2.50 21.66 20.30
C GLN A 171 -2.12 22.07 18.86
N VAL A 172 -2.18 21.13 17.92
CA VAL A 172 -1.86 21.38 16.51
C VAL A 172 -3.12 21.85 15.80
N ASN A 173 -3.08 23.07 15.27
CA ASN A 173 -4.21 23.63 14.54
C ASN A 173 -4.40 22.89 13.20
N TYR A 174 -5.60 22.34 13.00
CA TYR A 174 -5.92 21.60 11.78
C TYR A 174 -5.76 22.43 10.51
N LYS A 175 -5.94 23.76 10.56
CA LYS A 175 -5.76 24.64 9.40
C LYS A 175 -4.31 24.68 8.94
N ASP A 176 -3.37 24.75 9.87
CA ASP A 176 -1.94 24.75 9.55
C ASP A 176 -1.53 23.38 8.96
N ALA A 177 -2.04 22.29 9.55
CA ALA A 177 -1.84 20.94 9.03
C ALA A 177 -2.43 20.77 7.61
N SER A 178 -3.61 21.33 7.34
CA SER A 178 -4.24 21.34 6.01
C SER A 178 -3.44 22.15 5.00
N VAL A 179 -2.89 23.30 5.37
CA VAL A 179 -1.98 24.09 4.50
C VAL A 179 -0.75 23.25 4.15
N ASN A 180 -0.12 22.63 5.15
CA ASN A 180 1.05 21.76 4.93
C ASN A 180 0.74 20.55 4.03
N ALA A 181 -0.45 19.95 4.17
CA ALA A 181 -0.88 18.86 3.29
C ALA A 181 -1.04 19.35 1.84
N LYS A 182 -1.71 20.50 1.66
CA LYS A 182 -1.94 21.10 0.35
C LYS A 182 -0.65 21.48 -0.37
N GLU A 183 0.33 22.05 0.34
CA GLU A 183 1.66 22.37 -0.22
C GLU A 183 2.41 21.13 -0.71
N LYS A 184 2.12 19.96 -0.12
CA LYS A 184 2.66 18.65 -0.54
C LYS A 184 1.80 17.94 -1.58
N ASP A 185 0.75 18.59 -2.09
CA ASP A 185 -0.24 18.03 -3.02
C ASP A 185 -0.93 16.77 -2.46
N ILE A 186 -1.25 16.81 -1.17
CA ILE A 186 -1.97 15.78 -0.42
C ILE A 186 -3.38 16.29 -0.13
N THR A 187 -4.38 15.53 -0.55
CA THR A 187 -5.79 15.85 -0.27
C THR A 187 -6.25 15.15 1.01
N ILE A 188 -6.88 15.89 1.91
CA ILE A 188 -7.50 15.37 3.14
C ILE A 188 -8.99 15.20 2.90
N ASN A 189 -9.45 13.96 3.01
CA ASN A 189 -10.85 13.58 3.04
C ASN A 189 -11.23 13.26 4.49
N THR A 190 -12.38 13.76 4.92
CA THR A 190 -12.81 13.67 6.33
C THR A 190 -14.13 12.90 6.42
N ILE A 191 -14.18 11.89 7.28
CA ILE A 191 -15.33 11.01 7.49
C ILE A 191 -15.80 11.16 8.94
N PHE A 192 -16.89 11.88 9.15
CA PHE A 192 -17.46 12.04 10.48
C PHE A 192 -18.37 10.85 10.83
N CYS A 193 -18.10 10.22 11.96
CA CYS A 193 -18.83 9.07 12.46
C CYS A 193 -20.06 9.51 13.27
N GLY A 194 -21.05 10.13 12.61
CA GLY A 194 -22.26 10.62 13.25
C GLY A 194 -23.19 11.37 12.30
N ASP A 195 -23.95 12.33 12.83
CA ASP A 195 -24.83 13.19 12.02
C ASP A 195 -24.01 14.11 11.10
N TYR A 196 -24.51 14.31 9.88
CA TYR A 196 -23.84 15.15 8.88
C TYR A 196 -23.70 16.60 9.33
N ASN A 197 -24.75 17.21 9.90
CA ASN A 197 -24.68 18.61 10.30
C ASN A 197 -23.82 18.80 11.56
N GLN A 198 -23.74 17.79 12.43
CA GLN A 198 -22.80 17.79 13.55
C GLN A 198 -21.36 17.84 13.06
N GLY A 199 -20.96 17.01 12.09
CA GLY A 199 -19.60 17.10 11.55
C GLY A 199 -19.30 18.43 10.84
N VAL A 200 -20.32 19.06 10.24
CA VAL A 200 -20.18 20.44 9.72
C VAL A 200 -19.93 21.44 10.84
N SER A 201 -20.74 21.42 11.91
CA SER A 201 -20.60 22.35 13.03
C SER A 201 -19.35 22.12 13.87
N SER A 202 -18.79 20.90 13.82
CA SER A 202 -17.56 20.50 14.50
C SER A 202 -16.31 20.53 13.59
N TYR A 203 -16.39 21.25 12.46
CA TYR A 203 -15.30 21.60 11.54
C TYR A 203 -14.70 20.46 10.70
N TRP A 204 -15.31 19.28 10.67
CA TRP A 204 -14.87 18.20 9.76
C TRP A 204 -14.97 18.63 8.30
N LYS A 205 -16.08 19.27 7.92
CA LYS A 205 -16.25 19.78 6.55
C LYS A 205 -15.20 20.82 6.18
N ASP A 206 -14.83 21.68 7.12
CA ASP A 206 -13.80 22.70 6.91
C ASP A 206 -12.43 22.03 6.65
N GLY A 207 -12.06 21.04 7.46
CA GLY A 207 -10.83 20.26 7.30
C GLY A 207 -10.63 19.67 5.90
N ALA A 208 -11.68 19.09 5.32
CA ALA A 208 -11.62 18.57 3.95
C ALA A 208 -11.51 19.67 2.88
N VAL A 209 -12.37 20.70 2.97
CA VAL A 209 -12.46 21.75 1.95
C VAL A 209 -11.15 22.52 1.80
N LEU A 210 -10.40 22.73 2.89
CA LEU A 210 -9.10 23.42 2.87
C LEU A 210 -8.08 22.77 1.92
N THR A 211 -8.21 21.46 1.66
CA THR A 211 -7.33 20.69 0.76
C THR A 211 -8.03 20.21 -0.51
N HIS A 212 -9.23 20.70 -0.79
CA HIS A 212 -10.07 20.27 -1.92
C HIS A 212 -10.51 18.79 -1.87
N GLY A 213 -10.57 18.23 -0.65
CA GLY A 213 -11.12 16.89 -0.39
C GLY A 213 -12.62 16.92 -0.11
N ASP A 214 -13.16 15.72 0.08
CA ASP A 214 -14.58 15.49 0.34
C ASP A 214 -14.84 15.29 1.84
N TYR A 215 -15.96 15.88 2.27
CA TYR A 215 -16.53 15.67 3.60
C TYR A 215 -17.72 14.73 3.52
N MET A 216 -17.71 13.74 4.39
CA MET A 216 -18.73 12.70 4.44
C MET A 216 -19.09 12.40 5.88
N ALA A 217 -20.33 11.97 6.10
CA ALA A 217 -20.77 11.46 7.39
C ALA A 217 -21.32 10.05 7.20
N ILE A 218 -20.95 9.16 8.10
CA ILE A 218 -21.37 7.76 8.06
C ILE A 218 -22.02 7.37 9.39
N ASN A 219 -23.00 6.49 9.31
CA ASN A 219 -23.43 5.75 10.47
C ASN A 219 -22.50 4.53 10.62
N HIS A 220 -21.47 4.67 11.45
CA HIS A 220 -20.46 3.65 11.71
C HIS A 220 -21.04 2.40 12.41
N ASN A 221 -22.19 2.52 13.08
CA ASN A 221 -22.87 1.39 13.71
C ASN A 221 -23.89 0.70 12.77
N LYS A 222 -24.08 1.22 11.55
CA LYS A 222 -24.94 0.56 10.57
C LYS A 222 -24.20 -0.66 10.00
N ALA A 223 -24.79 -1.84 10.16
CA ALA A 223 -24.25 -3.06 9.57
C ALA A 223 -24.14 -2.90 8.03
N THR A 224 -23.06 -3.43 7.47
CA THR A 224 -22.88 -3.48 6.01
C THR A 224 -23.91 -4.42 5.41
N VAL A 225 -24.79 -3.89 4.55
CA VAL A 225 -25.80 -4.69 3.84
C VAL A 225 -25.09 -5.47 2.74
N HIS A 226 -25.25 -6.79 2.75
CA HIS A 226 -24.66 -7.68 1.76
C HIS A 226 -25.78 -8.32 0.94
N ILE A 227 -25.71 -8.15 -0.38
CA ILE A 227 -26.59 -8.86 -1.32
C ILE A 227 -25.89 -10.16 -1.69
N ALA A 228 -26.49 -11.28 -1.29
CA ALA A 228 -25.97 -12.60 -1.63
C ALA A 228 -26.04 -12.82 -3.14
N SER A 229 -24.91 -13.18 -3.75
CA SER A 229 -24.85 -13.43 -5.19
C SER A 229 -24.79 -14.93 -5.48
N PRO A 230 -25.46 -15.41 -6.55
CA PRO A 230 -25.35 -16.81 -6.97
C PRO A 230 -23.93 -17.22 -7.39
N TYR A 231 -23.01 -16.25 -7.58
CA TYR A 231 -21.62 -16.50 -7.98
C TYR A 231 -20.66 -16.60 -6.79
N ASP A 232 -21.09 -16.25 -5.56
CA ASP A 232 -20.21 -16.16 -4.39
C ASP A 232 -19.52 -17.50 -4.08
N ASP A 233 -20.26 -18.62 -4.10
CA ASP A 233 -19.69 -19.93 -3.79
C ASP A 233 -18.63 -20.37 -4.81
N GLN A 234 -18.86 -20.12 -6.09
CA GLN A 234 -17.89 -20.47 -7.13
C GLN A 234 -16.61 -19.66 -6.98
N ILE A 235 -16.71 -18.36 -6.67
CA ILE A 235 -15.56 -17.52 -6.39
C ILE A 235 -14.77 -18.07 -5.18
N LEU A 236 -15.45 -18.45 -4.09
CA LEU A 236 -14.78 -19.00 -2.91
C LEU A 236 -14.12 -20.36 -3.17
N GLN A 237 -14.71 -21.22 -4.01
CA GLN A 237 -14.06 -22.45 -4.46
C GLN A 237 -12.80 -22.18 -5.28
N LEU A 238 -12.81 -21.12 -6.10
CA LEU A 238 -11.61 -20.68 -6.83
C LEU A 238 -10.54 -20.15 -5.88
N ASN A 239 -10.89 -19.49 -4.77
CA ASN A 239 -9.92 -19.09 -3.75
C ASN A 239 -9.13 -20.29 -3.20
N ILE A 240 -9.80 -21.41 -2.93
CA ILE A 240 -9.15 -22.65 -2.45
C ILE A 240 -8.13 -23.16 -3.47
N LYS A 241 -8.46 -23.08 -4.77
CA LYS A 241 -7.52 -23.45 -5.84
C LYS A 241 -6.38 -22.43 -5.95
N LEU A 242 -6.70 -21.13 -5.88
CA LEU A 242 -5.73 -20.04 -5.95
C LEU A 242 -4.66 -20.18 -4.85
N ASN A 243 -5.07 -20.51 -3.61
CA ASN A 243 -4.16 -20.72 -2.48
C ASN A 243 -3.13 -21.83 -2.71
N LYS A 244 -3.47 -22.84 -3.52
CA LYS A 244 -2.57 -23.94 -3.88
C LYS A 244 -1.55 -23.56 -4.96
N THR A 245 -1.63 -22.33 -5.48
CA THR A 245 -0.69 -21.82 -6.49
C THR A 245 0.47 -21.03 -5.89
N TYR A 246 0.40 -20.61 -4.62
CA TYR A 246 1.49 -19.90 -3.94
C TYR A 246 2.62 -20.86 -3.56
N VAL A 247 3.84 -20.42 -3.80
CA VAL A 247 5.09 -21.15 -3.61
C VAL A 247 5.96 -20.33 -2.68
N ALA A 248 5.83 -20.59 -1.38
CA ALA A 248 6.58 -19.87 -0.35
C ALA A 248 8.10 -20.07 -0.55
N TYR A 249 8.87 -18.99 -0.59
CA TYR A 249 10.33 -19.07 -0.69
C TYR A 249 11.02 -18.10 0.26
N GLY A 250 12.29 -18.38 0.53
CA GLY A 250 13.13 -17.60 1.43
C GLY A 250 12.71 -17.67 2.90
N VAL A 251 13.44 -16.93 3.73
CA VAL A 251 13.33 -16.97 5.20
C VAL A 251 11.95 -16.53 5.75
N HIS A 252 11.17 -15.80 4.96
CA HIS A 252 9.86 -15.30 5.35
C HIS A 252 8.69 -15.97 4.63
N GLY A 253 8.97 -16.84 3.64
CA GLY A 253 7.98 -17.52 2.81
C GLY A 253 6.86 -18.16 3.62
N GLU A 254 7.22 -19.08 4.50
CA GLU A 254 6.24 -19.85 5.27
C GLU A 254 5.43 -19.00 6.24
N ARG A 255 6.08 -18.05 6.93
CA ARG A 255 5.39 -17.12 7.82
C ARG A 255 4.36 -16.30 7.04
N LYS A 256 4.72 -15.75 5.87
CA LYS A 256 3.81 -14.94 5.06
C LYS A 256 2.68 -15.76 4.45
N ARG A 257 2.93 -17.02 4.05
CA ARG A 257 1.89 -17.98 3.66
C ARG A 257 0.86 -18.22 4.78
N VAL A 258 1.33 -18.36 6.03
CA VAL A 258 0.44 -18.47 7.20
C VAL A 258 -0.36 -17.17 7.42
N VAL A 259 0.27 -16.00 7.26
CA VAL A 259 -0.44 -14.71 7.36
C VAL A 259 -1.53 -14.59 6.30
N GLN A 260 -1.26 -14.96 5.04
CA GLN A 260 -2.27 -15.01 3.97
C GLN A 260 -3.47 -15.89 4.38
N ALA A 261 -3.21 -17.09 4.90
CA ALA A 261 -4.26 -18.02 5.33
C ALA A 261 -5.06 -17.46 6.52
N GLN A 262 -4.40 -16.77 7.46
CA GLN A 262 -5.08 -16.08 8.56
C GLN A 262 -5.97 -14.94 8.06
N GLN A 263 -5.54 -14.19 7.04
CA GLN A 263 -6.37 -13.13 6.46
C GLN A 263 -7.55 -13.70 5.66
N ASP A 264 -7.40 -14.85 5.00
CA ASP A 264 -8.53 -15.58 4.41
C ASP A 264 -9.55 -15.99 5.49
N ALA A 265 -9.08 -16.50 6.63
CA ALA A 265 -9.93 -16.86 7.77
C ALA A 265 -10.62 -15.63 8.39
N ASN A 266 -9.89 -14.51 8.57
CA ASN A 266 -10.45 -13.26 9.08
C ASN A 266 -11.57 -12.72 8.18
N ALA A 267 -11.35 -12.70 6.87
CA ALA A 267 -12.35 -12.26 5.89
C ALA A 267 -13.60 -13.15 5.92
N SER A 268 -13.40 -14.48 5.97
CA SER A 268 -14.50 -15.45 6.07
C SER A 268 -15.24 -15.39 7.40
N GLY A 269 -14.54 -15.12 8.50
CA GLY A 269 -15.14 -14.95 9.83
C GLY A 269 -16.00 -13.70 9.91
N TYR A 270 -15.70 -12.68 9.11
CA TYR A 270 -16.48 -11.45 9.06
C TYR A 270 -17.78 -11.65 8.26
N SER A 271 -17.69 -12.05 6.99
CA SER A 271 -18.86 -12.43 6.18
C SER A 271 -18.46 -13.16 4.90
N LYS A 272 -19.41 -13.89 4.30
CA LYS A 272 -19.23 -14.51 2.98
C LYS A 272 -18.88 -13.46 1.91
N ALA A 273 -19.52 -12.30 1.95
CA ALA A 273 -19.26 -11.20 1.01
C ALA A 273 -17.84 -10.64 1.18
N ASN A 274 -17.35 -10.51 2.42
CA ASN A 274 -15.99 -10.08 2.71
C ASN A 274 -14.95 -11.08 2.15
N ALA A 275 -15.17 -12.39 2.37
CA ALA A 275 -14.32 -13.44 1.79
C ALA A 275 -14.31 -13.41 0.25
N VAL A 276 -15.45 -13.15 -0.39
CA VAL A 276 -15.52 -12.96 -1.85
C VAL A 276 -14.74 -11.72 -2.26
N GLY A 277 -14.94 -10.57 -1.61
CA GLY A 277 -14.21 -9.34 -1.88
C GLY A 277 -12.70 -9.55 -1.78
N ARG A 278 -12.23 -10.26 -0.75
CA ARG A 278 -10.82 -10.64 -0.61
C ARG A 278 -10.35 -11.53 -1.76
N THR A 279 -11.11 -12.56 -2.11
CA THR A 279 -10.78 -13.46 -3.22
C THR A 279 -10.61 -12.69 -4.53
N VAL A 280 -11.51 -11.74 -4.79
CA VAL A 280 -11.43 -10.84 -5.95
C VAL A 280 -10.14 -10.01 -5.89
N SER A 281 -9.80 -9.45 -4.73
CA SER A 281 -8.57 -8.63 -4.59
C SER A 281 -7.30 -9.44 -4.91
N LYS A 282 -7.25 -10.71 -4.50
CA LYS A 282 -6.14 -11.65 -4.78
C LYS A 282 -5.98 -12.01 -6.24
N SER A 283 -7.01 -11.78 -7.05
CA SER A 283 -6.98 -11.94 -8.50
C SER A 283 -6.68 -10.66 -9.26
N SER A 284 -6.49 -9.53 -8.56
CA SER A 284 -6.14 -8.25 -9.15
C SER A 284 -4.63 -8.05 -9.25
N HIS A 285 -4.19 -7.05 -10.02
CA HIS A 285 -2.77 -6.70 -10.14
C HIS A 285 -2.18 -6.03 -8.88
N LEU A 286 -3.03 -5.64 -7.93
CA LEU A 286 -2.61 -5.01 -6.68
C LEU A 286 -2.14 -6.02 -5.63
N TYR A 287 -2.56 -7.29 -5.72
CA TYR A 287 -2.15 -8.33 -4.79
C TYR A 287 -0.83 -8.95 -5.23
N LYS A 288 0.28 -8.37 -4.76
CA LYS A 288 1.65 -8.78 -5.10
C LYS A 288 2.37 -9.34 -3.88
N ASN A 289 3.05 -10.47 -4.05
CA ASN A 289 3.71 -11.20 -2.98
C ASN A 289 5.15 -11.59 -3.32
N SER A 290 5.79 -10.89 -4.26
CA SER A 290 7.13 -11.23 -4.77
C SER A 290 8.19 -11.39 -3.69
N LYS A 291 8.04 -10.71 -2.54
CA LYS A 291 8.94 -10.83 -1.37
C LYS A 291 8.93 -12.23 -0.71
N TRP A 292 7.92 -13.07 -0.97
CA TRP A 292 7.75 -14.35 -0.28
C TRP A 292 7.13 -15.46 -1.12
N ASP A 293 6.50 -15.15 -2.26
CA ASP A 293 5.95 -16.09 -3.24
C ASP A 293 6.81 -16.12 -4.50
N LEU A 294 7.35 -17.29 -4.83
CA LEU A 294 8.30 -17.47 -5.92
C LEU A 294 7.67 -17.22 -7.29
N VAL A 295 6.39 -17.54 -7.44
CA VAL A 295 5.67 -17.33 -8.70
C VAL A 295 5.54 -15.84 -9.00
N ASP A 296 5.13 -15.03 -8.01
CA ASP A 296 5.10 -13.57 -8.14
C ASP A 296 6.51 -12.99 -8.33
N ALA A 297 7.51 -13.50 -7.62
CA ALA A 297 8.90 -13.03 -7.72
C ALA A 297 9.50 -13.23 -9.12
N VAL A 298 9.23 -14.39 -9.73
CA VAL A 298 9.66 -14.69 -11.11
C VAL A 298 8.88 -13.86 -12.12
N GLU A 299 7.57 -13.67 -11.93
CA GLU A 299 6.75 -12.82 -12.80
C GLU A 299 7.16 -11.34 -12.75
N ALA A 300 7.61 -10.87 -11.59
CA ALA A 300 8.13 -9.52 -11.41
C ALA A 300 9.59 -9.34 -11.85
N GLU A 301 10.24 -10.41 -12.34
CA GLU A 301 11.68 -10.44 -12.68
C GLU A 301 12.59 -10.04 -11.49
N GLU A 302 12.09 -10.20 -10.25
CA GLU A 302 12.83 -9.91 -9.01
C GLU A 302 13.73 -11.07 -8.59
N VAL A 303 13.42 -12.28 -9.07
CA VAL A 303 14.18 -13.51 -8.78
C VAL A 303 14.43 -14.29 -10.05
N VAL A 304 15.69 -14.64 -10.25
CA VAL A 304 16.13 -15.62 -11.25
C VAL A 304 16.24 -16.97 -10.54
N VAL A 305 15.40 -17.94 -10.94
CA VAL A 305 15.32 -19.27 -10.30
C VAL A 305 16.68 -19.95 -10.24
N GLU A 306 17.49 -19.74 -11.28
CA GLU A 306 18.81 -20.31 -11.44
C GLU A 306 19.84 -19.78 -10.43
N GLU A 307 19.54 -18.68 -9.73
CA GLU A 307 20.40 -17.99 -8.75
C GLU A 307 19.91 -18.17 -7.29
N LEU A 308 18.80 -18.89 -7.08
CA LEU A 308 18.29 -19.14 -5.73
C LEU A 308 19.15 -20.14 -4.96
N ASP A 309 19.46 -19.80 -3.71
CA ASP A 309 20.09 -20.70 -2.77
C ASP A 309 19.16 -21.89 -2.45
N GLU A 310 19.74 -23.08 -2.32
CA GLU A 310 18.99 -24.32 -2.03
C GLU A 310 18.22 -24.23 -0.70
N ASP A 311 18.75 -23.48 0.27
CA ASP A 311 18.09 -23.24 1.56
C ASP A 311 16.87 -22.30 1.45
N ALA A 312 16.81 -21.46 0.42
CA ALA A 312 15.68 -20.58 0.15
C ALA A 312 14.53 -21.30 -0.59
N LEU A 313 14.78 -22.48 -1.15
CA LEU A 313 13.76 -23.26 -1.86
C LEU A 313 12.77 -23.90 -0.87
N PRO A 314 11.46 -23.90 -1.20
CA PRO A 314 10.50 -24.67 -0.46
C PRO A 314 10.77 -26.17 -0.57
N THR A 315 10.25 -26.93 0.39
CA THR A 315 10.45 -28.37 0.51
C THR A 315 10.11 -29.13 -0.77
N GLU A 316 9.08 -28.71 -1.50
CA GLU A 316 8.63 -29.33 -2.76
C GLU A 316 9.63 -29.16 -3.91
N LEU A 317 10.57 -28.21 -3.79
CA LEU A 317 11.57 -27.87 -4.80
C LEU A 317 12.99 -28.28 -4.43
N LYS A 318 13.24 -28.68 -3.17
CA LYS A 318 14.57 -29.16 -2.75
C LYS A 318 14.98 -30.41 -3.52
N GLY A 319 16.24 -30.47 -3.96
CA GLY A 319 16.79 -31.56 -4.77
C GLY A 319 16.34 -31.62 -6.23
N LYS A 320 15.51 -30.68 -6.70
CA LYS A 320 15.19 -30.54 -8.13
C LYS A 320 16.28 -29.78 -8.86
N ASN A 321 16.48 -30.08 -10.14
CA ASN A 321 17.34 -29.27 -11.00
C ASN A 321 16.65 -27.98 -11.46
N LYS A 322 17.42 -27.08 -12.06
CA LYS A 322 16.95 -25.73 -12.45
C LYS A 322 15.80 -25.78 -13.45
N GLU A 323 15.88 -26.69 -14.42
CA GLU A 323 14.86 -26.89 -15.45
C GLU A 323 13.53 -27.39 -14.83
N GLU A 324 13.61 -28.29 -13.86
CA GLU A 324 12.45 -28.79 -13.12
C GLU A 324 11.79 -27.71 -12.25
N ILE A 325 12.59 -26.87 -11.58
CA ILE A 325 12.06 -25.77 -10.78
C ILE A 325 11.36 -24.75 -11.69
N LYS A 326 11.99 -24.38 -12.81
CA LYS A 326 11.41 -23.47 -13.81
C LYS A 326 10.10 -24.02 -14.38
N ALA A 327 10.06 -25.30 -14.72
CA ALA A 327 8.84 -25.96 -15.18
C ALA A 327 7.74 -25.95 -14.11
N TYR A 328 8.09 -26.18 -12.85
CA TYR A 328 7.15 -26.13 -11.73
C TYR A 328 6.56 -24.72 -11.54
N VAL A 329 7.42 -23.69 -11.48
CA VAL A 329 6.98 -22.29 -11.32
C VAL A 329 6.11 -21.87 -12.50
N SER A 330 6.51 -22.19 -13.73
CA SER A 330 5.72 -21.88 -14.93
C SER A 330 4.35 -22.57 -14.91
N LYS A 331 4.28 -23.83 -14.50
CA LYS A 331 3.01 -24.54 -14.31
C LYS A 331 2.12 -23.82 -13.30
N LYS A 332 2.66 -23.46 -12.14
CA LYS A 332 1.93 -22.73 -11.08
C LYS A 332 1.45 -21.36 -11.54
N GLN A 333 2.27 -20.64 -12.30
CA GLN A 333 1.93 -19.36 -12.89
C GLN A 333 0.75 -19.48 -13.86
N ASN A 334 0.77 -20.48 -14.75
CA ASN A 334 -0.31 -20.71 -15.71
C ASN A 334 -1.62 -21.12 -15.01
N GLU A 335 -1.55 -22.00 -14.01
CA GLU A 335 -2.68 -22.37 -13.15
C GLU A 335 -3.28 -21.12 -12.47
N ARG A 336 -2.43 -20.29 -11.86
CA ARG A 336 -2.83 -19.05 -11.19
C ARG A 336 -3.53 -18.09 -12.14
N LYS A 337 -2.94 -17.81 -13.31
CA LYS A 337 -3.51 -16.91 -14.32
C LYS A 337 -4.90 -17.36 -14.79
N ALA A 338 -5.08 -18.67 -15.01
CA ALA A 338 -6.38 -19.23 -15.38
C ALA A 338 -7.43 -19.03 -14.27
N ILE A 339 -7.07 -19.32 -13.02
CA ILE A 339 -7.97 -19.16 -11.86
C ILE A 339 -8.32 -17.69 -11.64
N GLN A 340 -7.34 -16.78 -11.69
CA GLN A 340 -7.56 -15.34 -11.51
C GLN A 340 -8.49 -14.79 -12.60
N LYS A 341 -8.33 -15.24 -13.85
CA LYS A 341 -9.24 -14.87 -14.95
C LYS A 341 -10.67 -15.32 -14.66
N GLU A 342 -10.87 -16.56 -14.23
CA GLU A 342 -12.20 -17.10 -13.90
C GLU A 342 -12.84 -16.34 -12.73
N ILE A 343 -12.06 -15.99 -11.70
CA ILE A 343 -12.53 -15.13 -10.58
C ILE A 343 -13.01 -13.78 -11.11
N GLN A 344 -12.25 -13.11 -11.98
CA GLN A 344 -12.63 -11.80 -12.52
C GLN A 344 -13.87 -11.87 -13.41
N GLU A 345 -14.01 -12.92 -14.23
CA GLU A 345 -15.22 -13.14 -15.05
C GLU A 345 -16.47 -13.37 -14.20
N LEU A 346 -16.35 -14.16 -13.12
CA LEU A 346 -17.44 -14.36 -12.17
C LEU A 346 -17.74 -13.08 -11.36
N ASN A 347 -16.70 -12.33 -10.98
CA ASN A 347 -16.88 -11.08 -10.27
C ASN A 347 -17.62 -10.04 -11.12
N GLN A 348 -17.37 -9.99 -12.43
CA GLN A 348 -18.14 -9.10 -13.30
C GLN A 348 -19.64 -9.43 -13.27
N LYS A 349 -20.00 -10.73 -13.38
CA LYS A 349 -21.38 -11.18 -13.26
C LYS A 349 -21.97 -10.88 -11.88
N ARG A 350 -21.17 -11.02 -10.82
CA ARG A 350 -21.54 -10.66 -9.45
C ARG A 350 -21.86 -9.18 -9.33
N LYS A 351 -21.01 -8.29 -9.86
CA LYS A 351 -21.25 -6.83 -9.87
C LYS A 351 -22.55 -6.50 -10.61
N ASP A 352 -22.76 -7.08 -11.79
CA ASP A 352 -23.97 -6.85 -12.59
C ASP A 352 -25.25 -7.33 -11.88
N PHE A 353 -25.16 -8.42 -11.14
CA PHE A 353 -26.26 -8.94 -10.32
C PHE A 353 -26.56 -8.01 -9.14
N ILE A 354 -25.54 -7.65 -8.35
CA ILE A 354 -25.68 -6.77 -7.18
C ILE A 354 -26.25 -5.41 -7.60
N ALA A 355 -25.77 -4.83 -8.70
CA ALA A 355 -26.25 -3.55 -9.19
C ALA A 355 -27.74 -3.56 -9.59
N LYS A 356 -28.29 -4.72 -10.00
CA LYS A 356 -29.72 -4.87 -10.32
C LYS A 356 -30.59 -5.03 -9.08
N GLU A 357 -30.08 -5.73 -8.07
CA GLU A 357 -30.78 -6.01 -6.81
C GLU A 357 -30.67 -4.84 -5.81
N GLN A 358 -29.72 -3.93 -6.01
CA GLN A 358 -29.49 -2.81 -5.10
C GLN A 358 -30.55 -1.72 -5.29
N THR A 359 -31.48 -1.64 -4.33
CA THR A 359 -32.60 -0.70 -4.33
C THR A 359 -32.32 0.60 -3.58
N GLU A 360 -31.25 0.67 -2.77
CA GLU A 360 -30.85 1.87 -2.03
C GLU A 360 -29.33 2.11 -2.08
N ASN A 361 -28.94 3.39 -2.14
CA ASN A 361 -27.57 3.83 -1.93
C ASN A 361 -27.23 3.81 -0.44
N THR A 362 -26.29 2.96 -0.03
CA THR A 362 -25.84 2.85 1.35
C THR A 362 -24.75 3.89 1.65
N ASN A 363 -24.98 4.78 2.62
CA ASN A 363 -23.96 5.71 3.11
C ASN A 363 -22.99 4.99 4.08
N GLY A 364 -22.16 4.09 3.54
CA GLY A 364 -21.09 3.37 4.27
C GLY A 364 -19.69 3.90 3.96
N LEU A 365 -18.69 3.42 4.71
CA LEU A 365 -17.28 3.83 4.59
C LEU A 365 -16.70 3.60 3.19
N GLU A 366 -16.98 2.45 2.56
CA GLU A 366 -16.54 2.12 1.19
C GLU A 366 -17.03 3.15 0.17
N ASN A 367 -18.34 3.37 0.07
CA ASN A 367 -18.91 4.37 -0.82
C ASN A 367 -18.31 5.76 -0.58
N ALA A 368 -17.99 6.08 0.68
CA ALA A 368 -17.35 7.33 1.02
C ALA A 368 -15.95 7.45 0.42
N MET A 369 -15.11 6.47 0.67
CA MET A 369 -13.75 6.44 0.16
C MET A 369 -13.72 6.34 -1.37
N THR A 370 -14.48 5.42 -1.96
CA THR A 370 -14.52 5.20 -3.41
C THR A 370 -14.97 6.47 -4.16
N LYS A 371 -15.99 7.17 -3.65
CA LYS A 371 -16.48 8.43 -4.26
C LYS A 371 -15.43 9.53 -4.19
N ALA A 372 -14.79 9.69 -3.04
CA ALA A 372 -13.72 10.68 -2.87
C ALA A 372 -12.58 10.37 -3.84
N ILE A 373 -12.02 9.17 -3.76
CA ILE A 373 -10.89 8.76 -4.62
C ILE A 373 -11.23 8.98 -6.10
N LYS A 374 -12.41 8.57 -6.57
CA LYS A 374 -12.85 8.81 -7.97
C LYS A 374 -12.92 10.29 -8.33
N THR A 375 -13.37 11.15 -7.41
CA THR A 375 -13.46 12.60 -7.62
C THR A 375 -12.08 13.23 -7.71
N GLN A 376 -11.16 12.90 -6.81
CA GLN A 376 -9.81 13.46 -6.82
C GLN A 376 -8.96 12.88 -7.96
N ALA A 377 -9.05 11.58 -8.25
CA ALA A 377 -8.24 10.95 -9.28
C ALA A 377 -8.58 11.45 -10.70
N LYS A 378 -9.85 11.83 -10.97
CA LYS A 378 -10.24 12.48 -12.23
C LYS A 378 -9.42 13.74 -12.50
N LYS A 379 -9.09 14.51 -11.46
CA LYS A 379 -8.23 15.71 -11.58
C LYS A 379 -6.80 15.35 -12.00
N LYS A 380 -6.36 14.13 -11.72
CA LYS A 380 -5.06 13.55 -12.10
C LYS A 380 -5.13 12.61 -13.31
N LYS A 381 -6.21 12.69 -14.11
CA LYS A 381 -6.40 11.89 -15.35
C LYS A 381 -6.50 10.37 -15.13
N TYR A 382 -6.88 9.95 -13.93
CA TYR A 382 -7.21 8.55 -13.68
C TYR A 382 -8.61 8.22 -14.24
N THR A 383 -8.76 7.00 -14.75
CA THR A 383 -10.00 6.42 -15.29
C THR A 383 -10.25 5.03 -14.68
N TRP A 384 -11.47 4.49 -14.84
CA TRP A 384 -11.88 3.17 -14.33
C TRP A 384 -12.32 2.28 -15.49
#